data_AF-A0A2E4ZR49-F1
#
_entry.id   AF-A0A2E4ZR49-F1
#
_cell.length_a   1.000
_cell.length_b   1.000
_cell.length_c   1.000
_cell.angle_alpha   90.00
_cell.angle_beta   90.00
_cell.angle_gamma   90.00
#
_symmetry.space_group_name_H-M   'P 1'
#
loop_
_entity.id
_entity.type
_entity.pdbx_description
1 polymer ?
#
loop_
_entity_poly.entity_id
_entity_poly.type
_entity_poly.pdbx_seq_one_letter_code
_entity_poly.pdbx_strand_id
1 'polypeptide(L)'
;MTANRIHFSLLIVALIGALAGCYKAPEFINPVYSCECGSVTFGDSLYNLKMAEAVVPDSLEPLSRSYHIVADLRTPEEVDAHVPAHDLTFHFSFPVLDAVMYDVQLEDIQHIVQVINHGDDLHPIRDYKATAGTFNINAASNGGEETVEFNLSIRESVDSILVGPPIAFTGAFTGIIE
;
A
#
# COMPACT_ATOMS: atom_id res chain seq x y z
N MET A 1 -37.00 -49.29 -47.98
CA MET A 1 -36.58 -49.34 -46.55
C MET A 1 -35.54 -48.25 -46.29
N THR A 2 -35.92 -46.97 -46.19
CA THR A 2 -34.94 -45.87 -45.97
C THR A 2 -35.58 -44.58 -45.41
N ALA A 3 -36.73 -44.65 -44.73
CA ALA A 3 -37.40 -43.44 -44.23
C ALA A 3 -37.32 -43.24 -42.69
N ASN A 4 -36.81 -44.22 -41.93
CA ASN A 4 -36.92 -44.22 -40.47
C ASN A 4 -35.62 -43.87 -39.70
N ARG A 5 -34.57 -43.43 -40.40
CA ARG A 5 -33.25 -43.16 -39.79
C ARG A 5 -32.91 -41.67 -39.59
N ILE A 6 -33.69 -40.76 -40.16
CA ILE A 6 -33.36 -39.32 -40.17
C ILE A 6 -34.02 -38.57 -39.01
N HIS A 7 -35.19 -39.01 -38.53
CA HIS A 7 -35.91 -38.31 -37.45
C HIS A 7 -35.35 -38.57 -36.04
N PHE A 8 -34.61 -39.66 -35.83
CA PHE A 8 -34.06 -40.00 -34.50
C PHE A 8 -32.77 -39.23 -34.17
N SER A 9 -32.03 -38.78 -35.19
CA SER A 9 -30.76 -38.04 -34.98
C SER A 9 -30.95 -36.57 -34.62
N LEU A 10 -32.06 -35.94 -35.00
CA LEU A 10 -32.34 -34.53 -34.70
C LEU A 10 -32.84 -34.29 -33.27
N LEU A 11 -33.46 -35.30 -32.64
CA LEU A 11 -33.99 -35.17 -31.28
C LEU A 11 -32.90 -35.24 -30.21
N ILE A 12 -31.79 -35.93 -30.48
CA ILE A 12 -30.69 -36.13 -29.54
C ILE A 12 -29.81 -34.86 -29.42
N VAL A 13 -29.62 -34.12 -30.52
CA VAL A 13 -28.81 -32.88 -30.53
C VAL A 13 -29.47 -31.75 -29.74
N ALA A 14 -30.80 -31.66 -29.76
CA ALA A 14 -31.55 -30.65 -28.99
C ALA A 14 -31.48 -30.86 -27.47
N LEU A 15 -31.33 -32.12 -27.02
CA LEU A 15 -31.28 -32.45 -25.59
C LEU A 15 -29.92 -32.14 -24.96
N ILE A 16 -28.83 -32.21 -25.72
CA ILE A 16 -27.46 -31.93 -25.24
C ILE A 16 -27.24 -30.42 -25.06
N GLY A 17 -27.88 -29.57 -25.89
CA GLY A 17 -27.79 -28.11 -25.76
C GLY A 17 -28.46 -27.56 -24.49
N ALA A 18 -29.48 -28.23 -23.96
CA ALA A 18 -30.19 -27.80 -22.73
C ALA A 18 -29.44 -28.13 -21.43
N LEU A 19 -28.46 -29.05 -21.49
CA LEU A 19 -27.60 -29.42 -20.36
C LEU A 19 -26.26 -28.67 -20.35
N ALA A 20 -25.98 -27.86 -21.38
CA ALA A 20 -24.92 -26.86 -21.34
C ALA A 20 -25.39 -25.67 -20.48
N GLY A 21 -25.57 -25.93 -19.19
CA GLY A 21 -25.79 -24.89 -18.20
C GLY A 21 -24.59 -23.97 -18.23
N CYS A 22 -24.81 -22.72 -18.66
CA CYS A 22 -23.82 -21.66 -18.51
C CYS A 22 -23.47 -21.59 -17.02
N TYR A 23 -22.28 -22.07 -16.66
CA TYR A 23 -21.75 -21.89 -15.33
C TYR A 23 -21.53 -20.38 -15.16
N LYS A 24 -22.43 -19.70 -14.45
CA LYS A 24 -22.12 -18.36 -13.94
C LYS A 24 -21.00 -18.57 -12.94
N ALA A 25 -19.77 -18.29 -13.38
CA ALA A 25 -18.68 -18.08 -12.45
C ALA A 25 -19.17 -17.03 -11.44
N PRO A 26 -18.91 -17.22 -10.13
CA PRO A 26 -19.20 -16.19 -9.16
C PRO A 26 -18.53 -14.88 -9.61
N GLU A 27 -19.20 -13.76 -9.39
CA GLU A 27 -18.59 -12.46 -9.65
C GLU A 27 -17.30 -12.37 -8.83
N PHE A 28 -16.19 -12.13 -9.52
CA PHE A 28 -14.89 -11.94 -8.88
C PHE A 28 -14.92 -10.59 -8.18
N ILE A 29 -14.92 -10.61 -6.84
CA ILE A 29 -14.84 -9.40 -6.02
C ILE A 29 -13.35 -9.16 -5.74
N ASN A 30 -12.85 -7.98 -6.13
CA ASN A 30 -11.47 -7.62 -5.88
C ASN A 30 -11.23 -7.45 -4.37
N PRO A 31 -10.27 -8.17 -3.75
CA PRO A 31 -9.95 -7.97 -2.35
C PRO A 31 -9.39 -6.56 -2.13
N VAL A 32 -10.10 -5.76 -1.33
CA VAL A 32 -9.56 -4.52 -0.78
C VAL A 32 -8.77 -4.87 0.47
N TYR A 33 -7.45 -4.70 0.40
CA TYR A 33 -6.56 -4.93 1.54
C TYR A 33 -6.56 -3.67 2.42
N SER A 34 -7.06 -3.78 3.64
CA SER A 34 -6.90 -2.81 4.73
C SER A 34 -6.32 -3.56 5.92
N CYS A 35 -5.22 -3.08 6.48
CA CYS A 35 -4.63 -3.69 7.68
C CYS A 35 -5.33 -3.26 8.98
N GLU A 36 -6.23 -2.26 8.93
CA GLU A 36 -6.74 -1.53 10.11
C GLU A 36 -5.63 -1.04 11.05
N CYS A 37 -4.42 -0.88 10.52
CA CYS A 37 -3.21 -0.54 11.26
C CYS A 37 -2.91 0.96 11.23
N GLY A 38 -3.64 1.75 10.44
CA GLY A 38 -3.46 3.20 10.40
C GLY A 38 -3.90 3.84 9.09
N SER A 39 -3.61 5.13 8.96
CA SER A 39 -3.89 5.91 7.76
C SER A 39 -2.86 7.01 7.55
N VAL A 40 -2.76 7.48 6.31
CA VAL A 40 -1.86 8.56 5.89
C VAL A 40 -2.62 9.57 5.05
N THR A 41 -2.31 10.84 5.23
CA THR A 41 -2.74 11.92 4.34
C THR A 41 -1.58 12.31 3.45
N PHE A 42 -1.77 12.25 2.14
CA PHE A 42 -0.79 12.66 1.14
C PHE A 42 -1.39 13.75 0.27
N GLY A 43 -0.86 14.97 0.38
CA GLY A 43 -1.52 16.16 -0.17
C GLY A 43 -2.82 16.44 0.58
N ASP A 44 -3.94 16.42 -0.14
CA ASP A 44 -5.28 16.71 0.40
C ASP A 44 -6.14 15.45 0.61
N SER A 45 -5.57 14.27 0.33
CA SER A 45 -6.31 13.00 0.32
C SER A 45 -5.87 12.08 1.45
N LEU A 46 -6.84 11.44 2.09
CA LEU A 46 -6.64 10.44 3.14
C LEU A 46 -6.68 9.02 2.54
N TYR A 47 -5.70 8.21 2.91
CA TYR A 47 -5.54 6.83 2.46
C TYR A 47 -5.37 5.89 3.66
N ASN A 48 -6.13 4.79 3.67
CA ASN A 48 -5.94 3.73 4.66
C ASN A 48 -4.69 2.92 4.33
N LEU A 49 -3.98 2.49 5.36
CA LEU A 49 -2.82 1.63 5.17
C LEU A 49 -3.28 0.21 4.81
N LYS A 50 -2.52 -0.39 3.89
CA LYS A 50 -2.58 -1.83 3.58
C LYS A 50 -1.61 -2.64 4.43
N MET A 51 -0.56 -1.97 4.90
CA MET A 51 0.53 -2.56 5.65
C MET A 51 1.18 -1.48 6.52
N ALA A 52 1.56 -1.87 7.73
CA ALA A 52 2.50 -1.16 8.57
C ALA A 52 3.37 -2.19 9.29
N GLU A 53 4.67 -2.14 9.03
CA GLU A 53 5.66 -2.97 9.69
C GLU A 53 6.61 -2.09 10.50
N ALA A 54 6.99 -2.61 11.67
CA ALA A 54 8.02 -2.05 12.52
C ALA A 54 9.00 -3.17 12.87
N VAL A 55 10.29 -2.94 12.65
CA VAL A 55 11.32 -3.97 12.76
C VAL A 55 12.51 -3.41 13.54
N VAL A 56 13.13 -4.27 14.36
CA VAL A 56 14.47 -4.04 14.90
C VAL A 56 15.49 -4.55 13.89
N PRO A 57 16.21 -3.68 13.16
CA PRO A 57 17.11 -4.12 12.09
C PRO A 57 18.33 -4.90 12.62
N ASP A 58 18.82 -4.57 13.81
CA ASP A 58 19.94 -5.26 14.46
C ASP A 58 19.56 -5.68 15.89
N SER A 59 19.60 -6.98 16.17
CA SER A 59 19.27 -7.51 17.50
C SER A 59 20.26 -7.13 18.60
N LEU A 60 21.45 -6.63 18.23
CA LEU A 60 22.41 -6.06 19.18
C LEU A 60 22.07 -4.62 19.58
N GLU A 61 21.25 -3.93 18.78
CA GLU A 61 20.81 -2.56 19.00
C GLU A 61 19.28 -2.53 19.17
N PRO A 62 18.75 -2.97 20.33
CA PRO A 62 17.30 -3.15 20.53
C PRO A 62 16.49 -1.84 20.50
N LEU A 63 17.18 -0.70 20.58
CA LEU A 63 16.58 0.63 20.45
C LEU A 63 16.58 1.14 19.00
N SER A 64 17.23 0.45 18.07
CA SER A 64 17.13 0.79 16.65
C SER A 64 15.76 0.42 16.10
N ARG A 65 15.26 1.22 15.16
CA ARG A 65 13.95 0.96 14.57
C ARG A 65 13.87 1.30 13.10
N SER A 66 13.20 0.45 12.35
CA SER A 66 12.90 0.66 10.95
C SER A 66 11.41 0.43 10.71
N TYR A 67 10.80 1.33 9.97
CA TYR A 67 9.38 1.31 9.67
C TYR A 67 9.15 1.22 8.17
N HIS A 68 8.10 0.50 7.80
CA HIS A 68 7.65 0.45 6.42
C HIS A 68 6.13 0.43 6.37
N ILE A 69 5.54 1.43 5.70
CA ILE A 69 4.09 1.51 5.51
C ILE A 69 3.76 1.58 4.03
N VAL A 70 2.60 1.04 3.67
CA VAL A 70 2.09 1.01 2.30
C VAL A 70 0.63 1.42 2.28
N ALA A 71 0.27 2.35 1.39
CA ALA A 71 -1.10 2.73 1.08
C ALA A 71 -1.36 2.58 -0.42
N ASP A 72 -2.62 2.39 -0.81
CA ASP A 72 -3.04 2.40 -2.21
C ASP A 72 -3.72 3.72 -2.52
N LEU A 73 -3.21 4.40 -3.54
CA LEU A 73 -3.67 5.70 -3.99
C LEU A 73 -4.85 5.61 -4.95
N ARG A 74 -5.24 4.41 -5.39
CA ARG A 74 -6.39 4.20 -6.26
C ARG A 74 -7.71 4.45 -5.54
N THR A 75 -8.70 4.97 -6.27
CA THR A 75 -10.07 5.04 -5.78
C THR A 75 -10.74 3.66 -5.76
N PRO A 76 -11.83 3.46 -5.00
CA PRO A 76 -12.58 2.21 -5.03
C PRO A 76 -13.02 1.81 -6.44
N GLU A 77 -13.40 2.77 -7.28
CA GLU A 77 -13.81 2.54 -8.66
C GLU A 77 -12.65 2.10 -9.55
N GLU A 78 -11.44 2.63 -9.33
CA GLU A 78 -10.23 2.22 -10.06
C GLU A 78 -9.80 0.80 -9.67
N VAL A 79 -9.95 0.45 -8.38
CA VAL A 79 -9.72 -0.91 -7.88
C VAL A 79 -10.71 -1.89 -8.51
N ASP A 80 -11.99 -1.54 -8.57
CA ASP A 80 -13.03 -2.34 -9.22
C ASP A 80 -12.82 -2.47 -10.74
N ALA A 81 -12.34 -1.40 -11.38
CA ALA A 81 -12.00 -1.36 -12.81
C ALA A 81 -10.68 -2.06 -13.15
N HIS A 82 -9.99 -2.65 -12.17
CA HIS A 82 -8.71 -3.36 -12.36
C HIS A 82 -7.61 -2.49 -12.98
N VAL A 83 -7.60 -1.18 -12.64
CA VAL A 83 -6.52 -0.28 -13.02
C VAL A 83 -5.21 -0.78 -12.39
N PRO A 84 -4.06 -0.70 -13.11
CA PRO A 84 -2.75 -1.03 -12.55
C PRO A 84 -2.52 -0.39 -11.18
N ALA A 85 -1.78 -1.08 -10.31
CA ALA A 85 -1.56 -0.63 -8.94
C ALA A 85 -0.89 0.75 -8.87
N HIS A 86 -1.27 1.53 -7.86
CA HIS A 86 -0.71 2.85 -7.62
C HIS A 86 -0.51 3.01 -6.12
N ASP A 87 0.70 2.73 -5.66
CA ASP A 87 0.99 2.61 -4.23
C ASP A 87 1.84 3.79 -3.74
N LEU A 88 1.60 4.17 -2.49
CA LEU A 88 2.46 5.05 -1.71
C LEU A 88 3.20 4.19 -0.69
N THR A 89 4.52 4.19 -0.75
CA THR A 89 5.35 3.56 0.27
C THR A 89 6.07 4.63 1.08
N PHE A 90 6.23 4.39 2.37
CA PHE A 90 7.07 5.23 3.20
C PHE A 90 7.95 4.34 4.07
N HIS A 91 9.25 4.52 3.89
CA HIS A 91 10.27 3.85 4.68
C HIS A 91 11.05 4.89 5.46
N PHE A 92 11.25 4.64 6.75
CA PHE A 92 12.07 5.49 7.58
C PHE A 92 12.66 4.70 8.74
N SER A 93 13.85 5.09 9.17
CA SER A 93 14.59 4.39 10.21
C SER A 93 15.35 5.33 11.12
N PHE A 94 15.49 4.88 12.36
CA PHE A 94 16.19 5.54 13.45
C PHE A 94 17.30 4.62 13.95
N PRO A 95 18.53 5.13 14.05
CA PRO A 95 19.63 4.35 14.62
C PRO A 95 19.36 4.02 16.10
N VAL A 96 18.74 4.95 16.84
CA VAL A 96 18.37 4.78 18.26
C VAL A 96 17.08 5.53 18.55
N LEU A 97 16.16 4.88 19.28
CA LEU A 97 14.95 5.48 19.83
C LEU A 97 15.14 5.86 21.31
N ASP A 98 15.71 7.03 21.58
CA ASP A 98 15.94 7.59 22.92
C ASP A 98 15.04 8.78 23.31
N ALA A 99 14.11 9.16 22.42
CA ALA A 99 13.20 10.27 22.55
C ALA A 99 11.79 9.87 22.07
N VAL A 100 10.80 10.68 22.44
CA VAL A 100 9.40 10.47 21.99
C VAL A 100 9.12 11.27 20.73
N MET A 101 9.86 12.36 20.48
CA MET A 101 9.66 13.26 19.35
C MET A 101 10.98 13.50 18.63
N TYR A 102 10.97 13.34 17.31
CA TYR A 102 12.13 13.52 16.43
C TYR A 102 11.82 14.56 15.37
N ASP A 103 12.70 15.55 15.22
CA ASP A 103 12.59 16.55 14.16
C ASP A 103 13.47 16.14 12.97
N VAL A 104 12.87 16.08 11.77
CA VAL A 104 13.56 15.68 10.53
C VAL A 104 14.79 16.55 10.23
N GLN A 105 14.81 17.80 10.67
CA GLN A 105 15.92 18.72 10.40
C GLN A 105 17.07 18.61 11.40
N LEU A 106 16.81 18.04 12.58
CA LEU A 106 17.80 17.97 13.67
C LEU A 106 18.42 16.58 13.79
N GLU A 107 17.69 15.56 13.37
CA GLU A 107 18.05 14.15 13.56
C GLU A 107 18.50 13.50 12.25
N ASP A 108 19.39 12.51 12.35
CA ASP A 108 19.84 11.73 11.19
C ASP A 108 18.84 10.60 10.88
N ILE A 109 17.66 10.99 10.45
CA ILE A 109 16.57 10.07 10.11
C ILE A 109 16.70 9.68 8.64
N GLN A 110 17.03 8.41 8.39
CA GLN A 110 16.98 7.89 7.02
C GLN A 110 15.52 7.70 6.64
N HIS A 111 15.09 8.32 5.54
CA HIS A 111 13.70 8.23 5.12
C HIS A 111 13.55 8.38 3.60
N ILE A 112 12.51 7.77 3.05
CA ILE A 112 12.10 7.93 1.66
C ILE A 112 10.61 7.63 1.53
N VAL A 113 9.89 8.54 0.89
CA VAL A 113 8.51 8.32 0.46
C VAL A 113 8.55 8.06 -1.04
N GLN A 114 7.88 7.03 -1.52
CA GLN A 114 7.81 6.72 -2.95
C GLN A 114 6.36 6.56 -3.39
N VAL A 115 6.02 7.20 -4.50
CA VAL A 115 4.79 6.94 -5.23
C VAL A 115 5.14 6.05 -6.40
N ILE A 116 4.57 4.84 -6.43
CA ILE A 116 4.83 3.82 -7.43
C ILE A 116 3.55 3.61 -8.25
N ASN A 117 3.53 4.08 -9.49
CA ASN A 117 2.41 3.90 -10.42
C ASN A 117 2.78 2.84 -11.47
N HIS A 118 2.21 1.65 -11.34
CA HIS A 118 2.44 0.53 -12.25
C HIS A 118 1.77 0.72 -13.63
N GLY A 119 0.94 1.75 -13.80
CA GLY A 119 0.34 2.13 -15.08
C GLY A 119 1.09 3.23 -15.82
N ASP A 120 2.13 3.82 -15.23
CA ASP A 120 2.95 4.87 -15.86
C ASP A 120 4.26 4.27 -16.41
N ASP A 121 4.32 4.07 -17.72
CA ASP A 121 5.49 3.47 -18.39
C ASP A 121 6.70 4.42 -18.48
N LEU A 122 6.51 5.73 -18.23
CA LEU A 122 7.57 6.73 -18.39
C LEU A 122 8.22 7.08 -17.06
N HIS A 123 7.40 7.33 -16.04
CA HIS A 123 7.85 7.71 -14.70
C HIS A 123 7.11 6.89 -13.64
N PRO A 124 7.36 5.56 -13.58
CA PRO A 124 6.63 4.66 -12.69
C PRO A 124 6.90 4.95 -11.22
N ILE A 125 7.99 5.63 -10.88
CA ILE A 125 8.41 5.90 -9.50
C ILE A 125 8.69 7.40 -9.35
N ARG A 126 8.10 8.01 -8.33
CA ARG A 126 8.41 9.37 -7.87
C ARG A 126 8.85 9.32 -6.41
N ASP A 127 10.06 9.79 -6.15
CA ASP A 127 10.64 9.82 -4.82
C ASP A 127 10.40 11.18 -4.15
N TYR A 128 10.12 11.16 -2.86
CA TYR A 128 9.98 12.35 -2.04
C TYR A 128 10.83 12.24 -0.77
N LYS A 129 11.31 13.39 -0.32
CA LYS A 129 12.08 13.55 0.92
C LYS A 129 11.40 14.53 1.84
N ALA A 130 11.39 14.22 3.12
CA ALA A 130 10.92 15.14 4.14
C ALA A 130 11.94 16.28 4.29
N THR A 131 11.42 17.49 4.38
CA THR A 131 12.21 18.73 4.46
C THR A 131 12.00 19.47 5.77
N ALA A 132 10.90 19.17 6.46
CA ALA A 132 10.56 19.66 7.79
C ALA A 132 9.51 18.74 8.41
N GLY A 133 9.33 18.85 9.72
CA GLY A 133 8.28 18.15 10.45
C GLY A 133 8.83 17.19 11.50
N THR A 134 7.92 16.45 12.11
CA THR A 134 8.24 15.63 13.28
C THR A 134 7.64 14.22 13.20
N PHE A 135 8.32 13.28 13.85
CA PHE A 135 7.77 11.99 14.23
C PHE A 135 7.53 11.96 15.73
N ASN A 136 6.39 11.43 16.16
CA ASN A 136 6.11 11.08 17.55
C ASN A 136 6.00 9.56 17.64
N ILE A 137 6.90 8.94 18.40
CA ILE A 137 7.02 7.48 18.49
C ILE A 137 6.86 7.07 19.94
N ASN A 138 5.84 6.27 20.23
CA ASN A 138 5.67 5.63 21.52
C ASN A 138 6.25 4.21 21.46
N ALA A 139 7.57 4.13 21.66
CA ALA A 139 8.34 2.93 21.38
C ALA A 139 8.03 1.76 22.33
N ALA A 140 7.91 0.54 21.78
CA ALA A 140 7.80 -0.67 22.58
C ALA A 140 9.20 -1.18 22.98
N SER A 141 9.57 -1.08 24.26
CA SER A 141 10.93 -1.43 24.71
C SER A 141 11.22 -2.94 24.77
N ASN A 142 10.20 -3.78 24.83
CA ASN A 142 10.34 -5.24 25.01
C ASN A 142 9.42 -6.04 24.05
N GLY A 143 9.19 -5.52 22.85
CA GLY A 143 8.20 -6.06 21.93
C GLY A 143 6.77 -5.57 22.23
N GLY A 144 5.85 -5.82 21.31
CA GLY A 144 4.45 -5.41 21.38
C GLY A 144 4.07 -4.28 20.44
N GLU A 145 2.92 -3.66 20.71
CA GLU A 145 2.39 -2.57 19.88
C GLU A 145 3.18 -1.28 20.07
N GLU A 146 3.52 -0.64 18.96
CA GLU A 146 4.24 0.61 18.89
C GLU A 146 3.43 1.59 18.02
N THR A 147 3.07 2.74 18.58
CA THR A 147 2.30 3.76 17.84
C THR A 147 3.24 4.83 17.30
N VAL A 148 3.08 5.15 16.03
CA VAL A 148 3.84 6.19 15.33
C VAL A 148 2.89 7.19 14.72
N GLU A 149 3.12 8.46 15.02
CA GLU A 149 2.47 9.59 14.37
C GLU A 149 3.52 10.45 13.68
N PHE A 150 3.21 10.97 12.51
CA PHE A 150 4.11 11.87 11.80
C PHE A 150 3.35 13.03 11.16
N ASN A 151 4.02 14.18 11.15
CA ASN A 151 3.56 15.37 10.46
C ASN A 151 4.74 15.98 9.72
N LEU A 152 4.80 15.72 8.42
CA LEU A 152 5.95 16.03 7.58
C LEU A 152 5.56 16.97 6.44
N SER A 153 6.53 17.76 6.01
CA SER A 153 6.48 18.48 4.75
C SER A 153 7.49 17.86 3.80
N ILE A 154 7.00 17.23 2.73
CA ILE A 154 7.83 16.50 1.76
C ILE A 154 7.95 17.27 0.45
N ARG A 155 9.03 17.04 -0.29
CA ARG A 155 9.24 17.54 -1.66
C ARG A 155 9.74 16.42 -2.55
N GLU A 156 9.34 16.46 -3.81
CA GLU A 156 9.80 15.51 -4.81
C GLU A 156 11.32 15.66 -4.99
N SER A 157 12.02 14.53 -5.14
CA SER A 157 13.46 14.45 -5.31
C SER A 157 13.77 13.80 -6.65
N VAL A 158 14.35 14.56 -7.57
CA VAL A 158 14.80 14.08 -8.88
C VAL A 158 16.32 14.19 -8.92
N ASP A 159 17.02 13.07 -9.11
CA ASP A 159 18.48 13.01 -9.09
C ASP A 159 19.09 13.64 -7.82
N SER A 160 18.46 13.41 -6.67
CA SER A 160 18.82 13.99 -5.36
C SER A 160 18.61 15.51 -5.22
N ILE A 161 17.91 16.14 -6.17
CA ILE A 161 17.56 17.56 -6.11
C ILE A 161 16.08 17.70 -5.76
N LEU A 162 15.79 18.52 -4.75
CA LEU A 162 14.42 18.79 -4.32
C LEU A 162 13.71 19.76 -5.28
N VAL A 163 12.64 19.29 -5.92
CA VAL A 163 11.83 20.02 -6.90
C VAL A 163 10.39 20.22 -6.40
N GLY A 164 9.67 21.12 -7.05
CA GLY A 164 8.27 21.42 -6.72
C GLY A 164 8.06 22.11 -5.36
N PRO A 165 6.79 22.50 -5.07
CA PRO A 165 6.41 23.02 -3.77
C PRO A 165 6.38 21.91 -2.70
N PRO A 166 6.48 22.26 -1.41
CA PRO A 166 6.26 21.31 -0.33
C PRO A 166 4.81 20.80 -0.30
N ILE A 167 4.65 19.51 -0.01
CA ILE A 167 3.37 18.81 0.13
C ILE A 167 3.25 18.36 1.59
N ALA A 168 2.05 18.48 2.15
CA ALA A 168 1.75 17.93 3.46
C ALA A 168 1.69 16.40 3.39
N PHE A 169 2.42 15.75 4.29
CA PHE A 169 2.40 14.30 4.43
C PHE A 169 2.33 13.95 5.91
N THR A 170 1.15 13.50 6.34
CA THR A 170 0.88 13.21 7.75
C THR A 170 0.30 11.82 7.88
N GLY A 171 0.35 11.24 9.07
CA GLY A 171 -0.22 9.92 9.27
C GLY A 171 -0.05 9.42 10.69
N ALA A 172 -0.78 8.35 10.99
CA ALA A 172 -0.69 7.64 12.24
C ALA A 172 -0.90 6.15 11.99
N PHE A 173 -0.09 5.31 12.62
CA PHE A 173 -0.21 3.86 12.53
C PHE A 173 0.31 3.16 13.79
N THR A 174 -0.10 1.90 13.92
CA THR A 174 0.38 0.96 14.93
C THR A 174 1.17 -0.14 14.24
N GLY A 175 2.44 -0.27 14.59
CA GLY A 175 3.29 -1.40 14.24
C GLY A 175 3.36 -2.41 15.37
N ILE A 176 3.78 -3.63 15.06
CA ILE A 176 4.04 -4.67 16.06
C ILE A 176 5.53 -5.00 16.00
N ILE A 177 6.19 -4.90 17.15
CA ILE A 177 7.56 -5.37 17.35
C ILE A 177 7.50 -6.81 17.88
N GLU A 178 8.10 -7.74 17.15
CA GLU A 178 8.25 -9.15 17.55
C GLU A 178 9.36 -9.38 18.59
#